data_AF-A0A2Z6M9K7-F1
#
_entry.id   AF-A0A2Z6M9K7-F1
#
_cell.length_a   1.000
_cell.length_b   1.000
_cell.length_c   1.000
_cell.angle_alpha   90.00
_cell.angle_beta   90.00
_cell.angle_gamma   90.00
#
_symmetry.space_group_name_H-M   'P 1'
#
loop_
_entity.id
_entity.type
_entity.pdbx_description
1 polymer ?
#
loop_
_entity_poly.entity_id
_entity_poly.type
_entity_poly.pdbx_seq_one_letter_code
_entity_poly.pdbx_strand_id
1 'polypeptide(L)'
;MVSNCPTKSPAGASNDNLELEEVISKGSLDFDEWVSLVSDIEKIYPYAAHMARSCTMEKVVEVFEQAVSAATYSVGMWVDYCSFGMSAFEDASDIRRLFKRAISFVGKDYLCHTLWDKYIHFEFSQQQWISLAHIYIQTLKFPTKKLHQYYDSFRKLLTFLEEGMTSLDNSPKESQSEPFDGEIPMTTCCNDDKTYSITKDLVDSPVGLTSSIALKKYRIIGEQLYHNACELYSKISSFEANIQRYYFDVRPLDSNQLQNWHDYLDFIELQGDFDWAVKLYERCLIVCANYPDYWTRYADFMEAKGGREIANYSLDRATKVYLKSTNDVDAARVVLIDGIKTLPHNKLLLEIPLLHVHYLQGLMDLKV
;
A
#
# COMPACT_ATOMS: atom_id res chain seq x y z
N MET A 1 59.46 -40.52 -23.55
CA MET A 1 58.24 -40.54 -24.39
C MET A 1 57.06 -40.67 -23.46
N VAL A 2 56.37 -39.56 -23.18
CA VAL A 2 55.24 -39.46 -22.23
C VAL A 2 54.02 -38.99 -23.01
N SER A 3 52.87 -39.55 -22.64
CA SER A 3 51.55 -39.41 -23.25
C SER A 3 51.01 -37.99 -23.31
N ASN A 4 50.45 -37.61 -24.47
CA ASN A 4 49.68 -36.37 -24.67
C ASN A 4 48.18 -36.63 -24.48
N CYS A 5 47.56 -35.88 -23.58
CA CYS A 5 46.12 -35.67 -23.49
C CYS A 5 45.81 -34.28 -24.06
N PRO A 6 44.84 -34.10 -24.99
CA PRO A 6 44.30 -32.79 -25.29
C PRO A 6 43.01 -32.55 -24.50
N THR A 7 43.04 -31.51 -23.67
CA THR A 7 41.89 -30.85 -23.04
C THR A 7 41.00 -30.21 -24.10
N LYS A 8 39.72 -30.60 -24.16
CA LYS A 8 38.67 -29.87 -24.90
C LYS A 8 38.00 -28.87 -23.94
N SER A 9 38.07 -27.58 -24.26
CA SER A 9 37.19 -26.54 -23.71
C SER A 9 35.76 -26.72 -24.26
N PRO A 10 34.70 -26.48 -23.48
CA PRO A 10 33.35 -26.33 -24.03
C PRO A 10 33.13 -24.87 -24.44
N ALA A 11 33.00 -24.65 -25.74
CA ALA A 11 32.32 -23.50 -26.31
C ALA A 11 30.82 -23.82 -26.40
N GLY A 12 29.96 -22.91 -25.92
CA GLY A 12 28.50 -23.07 -26.04
C GLY A 12 27.72 -22.41 -24.91
N ALA A 13 27.94 -21.12 -24.66
CA ALA A 13 27.12 -20.31 -23.77
C ALA A 13 27.04 -18.89 -24.33
N SER A 14 26.30 -18.69 -25.42
CA SER A 14 26.05 -17.36 -25.97
C SER A 14 24.92 -17.39 -27.00
N ASN A 15 23.67 -17.41 -26.53
CA ASN A 15 22.58 -16.67 -27.18
C ASN A 15 21.33 -16.59 -26.29
N ASP A 16 21.00 -17.64 -25.55
CA ASP A 16 19.71 -17.72 -24.81
C ASP A 16 19.64 -16.78 -23.59
N ASN A 17 20.79 -16.44 -22.97
CA ASN A 17 20.82 -15.47 -21.86
C ASN A 17 20.57 -14.03 -22.32
N LEU A 18 20.85 -13.70 -23.59
CA LEU A 18 20.64 -12.34 -24.11
C LEU A 18 19.16 -12.07 -24.36
N GLU A 19 18.40 -13.08 -24.79
CA GLU A 19 16.94 -12.96 -24.95
C GLU A 19 16.22 -12.84 -23.59
N LEU A 20 16.67 -13.57 -22.56
CA LEU A 20 16.09 -13.47 -21.20
C LEU A 20 16.31 -12.10 -20.55
N GLU A 21 17.51 -11.50 -20.67
CA GLU A 21 17.77 -10.15 -20.16
C GLU A 21 16.97 -9.08 -20.93
N GLU A 22 16.75 -9.26 -22.23
CA GLU A 22 15.95 -8.34 -23.06
C GLU A 22 14.45 -8.42 -22.73
N VAL A 23 13.94 -9.60 -22.36
CA VAL A 23 12.56 -9.81 -21.91
C VAL A 23 12.34 -9.20 -20.52
N ILE A 24 13.30 -9.37 -19.60
CA ILE A 24 13.26 -8.76 -18.26
C ILE A 24 13.37 -7.22 -18.35
N SER A 25 14.16 -6.69 -19.29
CA SER A 25 14.35 -5.23 -19.44
C SER A 25 13.14 -4.47 -20.00
N LYS A 26 12.14 -5.16 -20.56
CA LYS A 26 10.96 -4.55 -21.20
C LYS A 26 9.77 -4.34 -20.25
N GLY A 27 9.84 -4.80 -19.00
CA GLY A 27 9.00 -4.29 -17.90
C GLY A 27 7.48 -4.38 -18.06
N SER A 28 6.97 -5.37 -18.78
CA SER A 28 5.53 -5.67 -18.85
C SER A 28 5.34 -7.10 -19.34
N LEU A 29 5.36 -8.07 -18.43
CA LEU A 29 4.88 -9.42 -18.72
C LEU A 29 3.49 -9.58 -18.13
N ASP A 30 2.52 -9.99 -18.95
CA ASP A 30 1.21 -10.42 -18.47
C ASP A 30 1.32 -11.78 -17.76
N PHE A 31 0.31 -12.13 -16.95
CA PHE A 31 0.27 -13.36 -16.13
C PHE A 31 0.56 -14.62 -16.96
N ASP A 32 0.01 -14.72 -18.17
CA ASP A 32 0.20 -15.88 -19.06
C ASP A 32 1.63 -15.96 -19.63
N GLU A 33 2.28 -14.82 -19.86
CA GLU A 33 3.68 -14.77 -20.32
C GLU A 33 4.64 -15.11 -19.18
N TRP A 34 4.30 -14.71 -17.95
CA TRP A 34 5.04 -15.08 -16.74
C TRP A 34 4.97 -16.58 -16.46
N VAL A 35 3.79 -17.19 -16.62
CA VAL A 35 3.59 -18.64 -16.49
C VAL A 35 4.35 -19.42 -17.58
N SER A 36 4.39 -18.91 -18.82
CA SER A 36 5.20 -19.50 -19.90
C SER A 36 6.70 -19.45 -19.59
N LEU A 37 7.18 -18.31 -19.08
CA LEU A 37 8.58 -18.13 -18.71
C LEU A 37 9.01 -19.11 -17.61
N VAL A 38 8.15 -19.35 -16.62
CA VAL A 38 8.38 -20.35 -15.56
C VAL A 38 8.46 -21.76 -16.15
N SER A 39 7.55 -22.11 -17.07
CA SER A 39 7.53 -23.43 -17.76
C SER A 39 8.79 -23.68 -18.61
N ASP A 40 9.32 -22.65 -19.26
CA ASP A 40 10.54 -22.76 -20.07
C ASP A 40 11.80 -22.88 -19.20
N ILE A 41 11.84 -22.20 -18.05
CA ILE A 41 12.90 -22.36 -17.04
C ILE A 41 12.87 -23.80 -16.45
N GLU A 42 11.70 -24.38 -16.24
CA GLU A 42 11.52 -25.76 -15.77
C GLU A 42 12.05 -26.81 -16.76
N LYS A 43 12.02 -26.54 -18.07
CA LYS A 43 12.60 -27.41 -19.11
C LYS A 43 14.13 -27.40 -19.12
N ILE A 44 14.75 -26.25 -18.86
CA ILE A 44 16.20 -26.05 -19.00
C ILE A 44 16.96 -26.67 -17.81
N TYR A 45 16.37 -26.71 -16.63
CA TYR A 45 16.99 -27.25 -15.42
C TYR A 45 16.18 -28.40 -14.81
N PRO A 46 16.42 -29.68 -15.18
CA PRO A 46 15.64 -30.81 -14.66
C PRO A 46 15.83 -31.10 -13.15
N TYR A 47 16.83 -30.52 -12.48
CA TYR A 47 16.93 -30.48 -11.01
C TYR A 47 15.92 -29.47 -10.40
N ALA A 48 15.52 -28.47 -11.19
CA ALA A 48 14.42 -27.58 -10.87
C ALA A 48 13.07 -28.32 -10.90
N ALA A 49 12.90 -29.43 -11.63
CA ALA A 49 11.64 -30.20 -11.60
C ALA A 49 11.39 -30.92 -10.25
N HIS A 50 12.45 -31.34 -9.55
CA HIS A 50 12.35 -31.89 -8.18
C HIS A 50 12.14 -30.77 -7.15
N MET A 51 12.73 -29.60 -7.39
CA MET A 51 12.49 -28.36 -6.63
C MET A 51 11.14 -27.71 -6.93
N ALA A 52 10.55 -27.94 -8.11
CA ALA A 52 9.25 -27.45 -8.60
C ALA A 52 8.11 -28.25 -7.99
N ARG A 53 8.30 -29.57 -7.83
CA ARG A 53 7.44 -30.40 -6.96
C ARG A 53 7.55 -30.06 -5.47
N SER A 54 8.62 -29.35 -5.09
CA SER A 54 8.83 -28.78 -3.75
C SER A 54 8.70 -27.23 -3.76
N CYS A 55 8.11 -26.64 -4.82
CA CYS A 55 7.87 -25.21 -4.94
C CYS A 55 6.44 -24.97 -4.47
N THR A 56 6.28 -25.22 -3.19
CA THR A 56 5.04 -25.14 -2.45
C THR A 56 4.76 -23.66 -2.21
N MET A 57 3.51 -23.25 -2.34
CA MET A 57 2.94 -21.92 -2.08
C MET A 57 3.69 -21.03 -1.07
N GLU A 58 4.27 -21.61 -0.02
CA GLU A 58 5.08 -20.96 1.01
C GLU A 58 6.28 -20.19 0.46
N LYS A 59 6.96 -20.68 -0.58
CA LYS A 59 8.09 -19.95 -1.18
C LYS A 59 7.63 -18.69 -1.90
N VAL A 60 6.48 -18.75 -2.58
CA VAL A 60 5.90 -17.59 -3.25
C VAL A 60 5.44 -16.57 -2.21
N VAL A 61 4.82 -17.03 -1.12
CA VAL A 61 4.49 -16.19 0.04
C VAL A 61 5.73 -15.53 0.62
N GLU A 62 6.83 -16.28 0.81
CA GLU A 62 8.10 -15.72 1.32
C GLU A 62 8.63 -14.60 0.42
N VAL A 63 8.61 -14.79 -0.91
CA VAL A 63 9.01 -13.76 -1.87
C VAL A 63 8.13 -12.52 -1.77
N PHE A 64 6.80 -12.68 -1.68
CA PHE A 64 5.90 -11.55 -1.50
C PHE A 64 6.11 -10.84 -0.15
N GLU A 65 6.33 -11.59 0.94
CA GLU A 65 6.62 -11.02 2.27
C GLU A 65 7.93 -10.22 2.27
N GLN A 66 8.97 -10.72 1.60
CA GLN A 66 10.21 -9.97 1.42
C GLN A 66 9.98 -8.72 0.57
N ALA A 67 9.18 -8.82 -0.51
CA ALA A 67 8.88 -7.71 -1.39
C ALA A 67 8.07 -6.60 -0.70
N VAL A 68 7.02 -6.93 0.05
CA VAL A 68 6.26 -5.93 0.83
C VAL A 68 7.04 -5.41 2.04
N SER A 69 8.04 -6.13 2.54
CA SER A 69 8.97 -5.59 3.55
C SER A 69 9.91 -4.54 2.95
N ALA A 70 10.40 -4.78 1.71
CA ALA A 70 11.27 -3.84 1.01
C ALA A 70 10.51 -2.62 0.43
N ALA A 71 9.29 -2.84 -0.06
CA ALA A 71 8.45 -1.86 -0.75
C ALA A 71 7.10 -1.69 -0.06
N THR A 72 7.09 -1.52 1.26
CA THR A 72 5.90 -1.50 2.13
C THR A 72 4.83 -0.50 1.70
N TYR A 73 5.22 0.62 1.12
CA TYR A 73 4.29 1.68 0.72
C TYR A 73 3.94 1.63 -0.78
N SER A 74 4.32 0.57 -1.49
CA SER A 74 3.96 0.36 -2.90
C SER A 74 2.56 -0.23 -3.02
N VAL A 75 1.61 0.55 -3.52
CA VAL A 75 0.24 0.06 -3.81
C VAL A 75 0.28 -1.13 -4.76
N GLY A 76 1.12 -1.08 -5.81
CA GLY A 76 1.22 -2.15 -6.81
C GLY A 76 1.63 -3.48 -6.19
N MET A 77 2.66 -3.47 -5.32
CA MET A 77 3.14 -4.69 -4.66
C MET A 77 2.05 -5.35 -3.80
N TRP A 78 1.26 -4.55 -3.07
CA TRP A 78 0.14 -5.07 -2.31
C TRP A 78 -1.01 -5.56 -3.18
N VAL A 79 -1.28 -4.91 -4.32
CA VAL A 79 -2.30 -5.38 -5.28
C VAL A 79 -1.91 -6.75 -5.84
N ASP A 80 -0.64 -6.93 -6.20
CA ASP A 80 -0.13 -8.21 -6.71
C ASP A 80 -0.20 -9.29 -5.63
N TYR A 81 0.24 -8.98 -4.41
CA TYR A 81 0.19 -9.94 -3.31
C TYR A 81 -1.24 -10.32 -2.92
N CYS A 82 -2.15 -9.34 -2.81
CA CYS A 82 -3.57 -9.63 -2.55
C CYS A 82 -4.21 -10.41 -3.71
N SER A 83 -3.84 -10.13 -4.96
CA SER A 83 -4.34 -10.88 -6.12
C SER A 83 -3.86 -12.33 -6.08
N PHE A 84 -2.58 -12.57 -5.77
CA PHE A 84 -2.06 -13.91 -5.52
C PHE A 84 -2.81 -14.59 -4.36
N GLY A 85 -2.98 -13.89 -3.23
CA GLY A 85 -3.71 -14.40 -2.07
C GLY A 85 -5.14 -14.83 -2.42
N MET A 86 -5.86 -14.03 -3.22
CA MET A 86 -7.21 -14.38 -3.70
C MET A 86 -7.25 -15.67 -4.54
N SER A 87 -6.18 -15.99 -5.27
CA SER A 87 -6.10 -17.17 -6.12
C SER A 87 -5.52 -18.39 -5.41
N ALA A 88 -4.64 -18.18 -4.43
CA ALA A 88 -3.87 -19.24 -3.80
C ALA A 88 -4.36 -19.63 -2.39
N PHE A 89 -4.93 -18.69 -1.63
CA PHE A 89 -5.28 -18.94 -0.23
C PHE A 89 -6.64 -19.64 -0.15
N GLU A 90 -6.73 -20.69 0.67
CA GLU A 90 -7.97 -21.44 0.87
C GLU A 90 -8.93 -20.71 1.84
N ASP A 91 -8.40 -20.07 2.88
CA ASP A 91 -9.21 -19.38 3.89
C ASP A 91 -9.47 -17.91 3.51
N ALA A 92 -10.75 -17.57 3.36
CA ALA A 92 -11.20 -16.20 3.14
C ALA A 92 -10.79 -15.24 4.29
N SER A 93 -10.61 -15.74 5.51
CA SER A 93 -10.12 -14.95 6.64
C SER A 93 -8.68 -14.47 6.42
N ASP A 94 -7.81 -15.31 5.87
CA ASP A 94 -6.42 -14.96 5.57
C ASP A 94 -6.34 -13.90 4.46
N ILE A 95 -7.18 -14.03 3.43
CA ILE A 95 -7.30 -13.02 2.38
C ILE A 95 -7.75 -11.68 2.96
N ARG A 96 -8.76 -11.66 3.85
CA ARG A 96 -9.20 -10.44 4.55
C ARG A 96 -8.11 -9.83 5.41
N ARG A 97 -7.37 -10.66 6.15
CA ARG A 97 -6.25 -10.21 6.98
C ARG A 97 -5.16 -9.57 6.12
N LEU A 98 -4.88 -10.15 4.95
CA LEU A 98 -3.93 -9.61 3.99
C LEU A 98 -4.39 -8.25 3.44
N PHE A 99 -5.65 -8.11 3.01
CA PHE A 99 -6.21 -6.81 2.60
C PHE A 99 -6.15 -5.76 3.70
N LYS A 100 -6.53 -6.11 4.93
CA LYS A 100 -6.47 -5.19 6.09
C LYS A 100 -5.04 -4.71 6.36
N ARG A 101 -4.06 -5.63 6.30
CA ARG A 101 -2.64 -5.29 6.44
C ARG A 101 -2.20 -4.35 5.32
N ALA A 102 -2.52 -4.66 4.06
CA ALA A 102 -2.21 -3.79 2.93
C ALA A 102 -2.79 -2.38 3.11
N ILE A 103 -4.07 -2.26 3.45
CA ILE A 103 -4.74 -0.98 3.68
C ILE A 103 -4.12 -0.19 4.84
N SER A 104 -3.59 -0.84 5.88
CA SER A 104 -2.90 -0.12 6.96
C SER A 104 -1.66 0.65 6.47
N PHE A 105 -0.97 0.12 5.45
CA PHE A 105 0.23 0.73 4.87
C PHE A 105 -0.08 1.68 3.71
N VAL A 106 -1.00 1.33 2.82
CA VAL A 106 -1.25 2.12 1.60
C VAL A 106 -2.62 2.79 1.55
N GLY A 107 -3.45 2.66 2.58
CA GLY A 107 -4.83 3.19 2.59
C GLY A 107 -4.95 4.72 2.53
N LYS A 108 -3.86 5.46 2.75
CA LYS A 108 -3.78 6.92 2.55
C LYS A 108 -3.08 7.32 1.24
N ASP A 109 -2.80 6.36 0.36
CA ASP A 109 -2.29 6.65 -0.97
C ASP A 109 -3.45 7.01 -1.91
N TYR A 110 -3.32 8.11 -2.65
CA TYR A 110 -4.30 8.53 -3.65
C TYR A 110 -4.62 7.43 -4.69
N LEU A 111 -3.66 6.56 -4.99
CA LEU A 111 -3.80 5.45 -5.93
C LEU A 111 -4.26 4.13 -5.30
N CYS A 112 -4.54 4.07 -3.99
CA CYS A 112 -4.98 2.84 -3.33
C CYS A 112 -6.36 2.32 -3.79
N HIS A 113 -7.05 3.05 -4.68
CA HIS A 113 -8.28 2.61 -5.32
C HIS A 113 -8.14 1.26 -6.04
N THR A 114 -6.97 0.96 -6.61
CA THR A 114 -6.73 -0.35 -7.26
C THR A 114 -6.82 -1.51 -6.27
N LEU A 115 -6.36 -1.30 -5.03
CA LEU A 115 -6.46 -2.27 -3.95
C LEU A 115 -7.89 -2.37 -3.41
N TRP A 116 -8.57 -1.23 -3.24
CA TRP A 116 -9.98 -1.19 -2.84
C TRP A 116 -10.88 -1.89 -3.85
N ASP A 117 -10.67 -1.70 -5.15
CA ASP A 117 -11.43 -2.36 -6.21
C ASP A 117 -11.30 -3.89 -6.12
N LYS A 118 -10.08 -4.39 -5.88
CA LYS A 118 -9.82 -5.82 -5.64
C LYS A 118 -10.53 -6.32 -4.38
N TYR A 119 -10.49 -5.55 -3.29
CA TYR A 119 -11.11 -5.95 -2.04
C TYR A 119 -12.64 -5.97 -2.14
N ILE A 120 -13.24 -4.97 -2.78
CA ILE A 120 -14.67 -4.91 -3.08
C ILE A 120 -15.09 -6.10 -3.95
N HIS A 121 -14.33 -6.40 -5.00
CA HIS A 121 -14.59 -7.55 -5.86
C HIS A 121 -14.54 -8.88 -5.08
N PHE A 122 -13.57 -9.02 -4.17
CA PHE A 122 -13.46 -10.19 -3.30
C PHE A 122 -14.66 -10.34 -2.36
N GLU A 123 -15.04 -9.32 -1.59
CA GLU A 123 -16.19 -9.47 -0.68
C GLU A 123 -17.52 -9.62 -1.42
N PHE A 124 -17.64 -9.03 -2.62
CA PHE A 124 -18.79 -9.26 -3.49
C PHE A 124 -18.87 -10.72 -3.95
N SER A 125 -17.75 -11.33 -4.37
CA SER A 125 -17.73 -12.74 -4.78
C SER A 125 -18.03 -13.70 -3.61
N GLN A 126 -17.65 -13.31 -2.38
CA GLN A 126 -17.97 -14.03 -1.14
C GLN A 126 -19.39 -13.76 -0.62
N GLN A 127 -20.17 -12.90 -1.29
CA GLN A 127 -21.52 -12.47 -0.90
C GLN A 127 -21.60 -11.93 0.54
N GLN A 128 -20.52 -11.30 1.02
CA GLN A 128 -20.45 -10.74 2.38
C GLN A 128 -20.91 -9.28 2.40
N TRP A 129 -22.22 -9.07 2.47
CA TRP A 129 -22.84 -7.75 2.39
C TRP A 129 -22.45 -6.81 3.56
N ILE A 130 -22.25 -7.35 4.78
CA ILE A 130 -21.77 -6.57 5.94
C ILE A 130 -20.38 -6.00 5.68
N SER A 131 -19.47 -6.87 5.26
CA SER A 131 -18.10 -6.49 4.93
C SER A 131 -18.09 -5.46 3.81
N LEU A 132 -18.94 -5.64 2.79
CA LEU A 132 -19.05 -4.70 1.68
C LEU A 132 -19.56 -3.32 2.12
N ALA A 133 -20.59 -3.26 2.97
CA ALA A 133 -21.08 -2.00 3.56
C ALA A 133 -19.98 -1.32 4.39
N HIS A 134 -19.23 -2.10 5.18
CA HIS A 134 -18.11 -1.59 5.95
C HIS A 134 -17.01 -1.02 5.04
N ILE A 135 -16.62 -1.75 3.98
CA ILE A 135 -15.62 -1.30 3.01
C ILE A 135 -16.05 0.00 2.33
N TYR A 136 -17.33 0.14 1.92
CA TYR A 136 -17.79 1.37 1.31
C TYR A 136 -17.73 2.59 2.24
N ILE A 137 -17.87 2.42 3.57
CA ILE A 137 -17.58 3.54 4.48
C ILE A 137 -16.07 3.79 4.55
N GLN A 138 -15.25 2.74 4.63
CA GLN A 138 -13.80 2.88 4.75
C GLN A 138 -13.18 3.61 3.55
N THR A 139 -13.65 3.33 2.33
CA THR A 139 -13.18 4.01 1.10
C THR A 139 -13.48 5.51 1.08
N LEU A 140 -14.41 5.99 1.91
CA LEU A 140 -14.76 7.41 2.03
C LEU A 140 -13.93 8.14 3.11
N LYS A 141 -13.10 7.43 3.88
CA LYS A 141 -12.30 8.06 4.95
C LYS A 141 -11.15 8.91 4.44
N PHE A 142 -10.64 8.62 3.23
CA PHE A 142 -9.46 9.26 2.69
C PHE A 142 -9.63 9.54 1.19
N PRO A 143 -9.11 10.66 0.66
CA PRO A 143 -9.21 10.95 -0.77
C PRO A 143 -8.44 9.94 -1.61
N THR A 144 -9.15 9.29 -2.53
CA THR A 144 -8.58 8.42 -3.57
C THR A 144 -9.00 8.92 -4.95
N LYS A 145 -8.30 8.49 -6.00
CA LYS A 145 -8.65 8.82 -7.39
C LYS A 145 -10.11 8.45 -7.77
N LYS A 146 -10.69 7.44 -7.13
CA LYS A 146 -12.07 6.97 -7.37
C LYS A 146 -13.07 7.38 -6.28
N LEU A 147 -12.74 8.35 -5.42
CA LEU A 147 -13.57 8.77 -4.27
C LEU A 147 -15.04 8.96 -4.64
N HIS A 148 -15.33 9.73 -5.70
CA HIS A 148 -16.70 9.99 -6.14
C HIS A 148 -17.44 8.72 -6.60
N GLN A 149 -16.74 7.79 -7.26
CA GLN A 149 -17.33 6.51 -7.70
C GLN A 149 -17.68 5.61 -6.51
N TYR A 150 -16.84 5.62 -5.47
CA TYR A 150 -17.15 4.92 -4.23
C TYR A 150 -18.33 5.54 -3.50
N TYR A 151 -18.45 6.88 -3.50
CA TYR A 151 -19.61 7.54 -2.93
C TYR A 151 -20.90 7.23 -3.69
N ASP A 152 -20.86 7.20 -5.03
CA ASP A 152 -22.01 6.79 -5.84
C ASP A 152 -22.42 5.34 -5.55
N SER A 153 -21.44 4.45 -5.37
CA SER A 153 -21.68 3.05 -5.01
C SER A 153 -22.25 2.90 -3.60
N PHE A 154 -21.73 3.67 -2.64
CA PHE A 154 -22.27 3.80 -1.30
C PHE A 154 -23.73 4.27 -1.33
N ARG A 155 -24.06 5.30 -2.14
CA ARG A 155 -25.43 5.79 -2.29
C ARG A 155 -26.38 4.75 -2.88
N LYS A 156 -25.93 3.98 -3.88
CA LYS A 156 -26.72 2.88 -4.47
C LYS A 156 -26.99 1.77 -3.46
N LEU A 157 -26.00 1.43 -2.63
CA LEU A 157 -26.20 0.48 -1.54
C LEU A 157 -27.24 1.02 -0.54
N LEU A 158 -27.17 2.32 -0.25
CA LEU A 158 -28.09 2.98 0.68
C LEU A 158 -29.53 2.97 0.17
N THR A 159 -29.76 3.28 -1.11
CA THR A 159 -31.10 3.18 -1.73
C THR A 159 -31.62 1.75 -1.73
N PHE A 160 -30.77 0.76 -2.01
CA PHE A 160 -31.15 -0.65 -1.97
C PHE A 160 -31.62 -1.09 -0.57
N LEU A 161 -30.92 -0.63 0.48
CA LEU A 161 -31.29 -0.91 1.87
C LEU A 161 -32.62 -0.24 2.27
N GLU A 162 -32.87 0.98 1.79
CA GLU A 162 -34.13 1.71 2.03
C GLU A 162 -35.33 1.03 1.35
N GLU A 163 -35.17 0.59 0.11
CA GLU A 163 -36.20 -0.16 -0.63
C GLU A 163 -36.52 -1.51 0.05
N GLY A 164 -35.49 -2.21 0.56
CA GLY A 164 -35.68 -3.43 1.34
C GLY A 164 -36.55 -3.21 2.60
N MET A 165 -36.33 -2.12 3.33
CA MET A 165 -37.08 -1.79 4.54
C MET A 165 -38.53 -1.34 4.24
N THR A 166 -38.73 -0.53 3.20
CA THR A 166 -40.07 -0.06 2.82
C THR A 166 -40.98 -1.17 2.28
N SER A 167 -40.41 -2.23 1.69
CA SER A 167 -41.18 -3.38 1.21
C SER A 167 -41.82 -4.22 2.33
N LEU A 168 -41.27 -4.16 3.56
CA LEU A 168 -41.80 -4.85 4.73
C LEU A 168 -42.88 -4.05 5.48
N ASP A 169 -43.03 -2.76 5.19
CA ASP A 169 -43.82 -1.82 6.01
C ASP A 169 -45.25 -1.58 5.49
N ASN A 170 -45.84 -2.56 4.78
CA ASN A 170 -47.23 -2.52 4.33
C ASN A 170 -48.27 -2.80 5.46
N SER A 171 -47.96 -2.45 6.71
CA SER A 171 -48.91 -2.49 7.83
C SER A 171 -49.43 -1.07 8.14
N PRO A 172 -50.73 -0.86 8.45
CA PRO A 172 -51.22 0.48 8.74
C PRO A 172 -50.74 0.99 10.10
N LYS A 173 -50.06 2.14 10.05
CA LYS A 173 -50.05 3.29 11.00
C LYS A 173 -49.70 3.02 12.47
N GLU A 174 -48.74 3.80 13.00
CA GLU A 174 -49.09 4.87 13.95
C GLU A 174 -47.95 5.89 14.13
N SER A 175 -48.35 7.15 14.07
CA SER A 175 -47.51 8.33 14.18
C SER A 175 -47.04 8.54 15.62
N GLN A 176 -45.74 8.46 15.88
CA GLN A 176 -45.08 9.27 16.91
C GLN A 176 -43.67 9.65 16.45
N SER A 177 -43.57 10.88 15.92
CA SER A 177 -42.31 11.59 15.75
C SER A 177 -41.89 12.13 17.12
N GLU A 178 -40.99 11.44 17.81
CA GLU A 178 -40.18 12.05 18.86
C GLU A 178 -38.98 12.75 18.17
N PRO A 179 -38.78 14.06 18.38
CA PRO A 179 -37.57 14.74 17.92
C PRO A 179 -36.41 14.24 18.78
N PHE A 180 -35.59 13.35 18.23
CA PHE A 180 -34.34 12.96 18.90
C PHE A 180 -33.33 14.10 18.77
N ASP A 181 -33.41 15.03 19.71
CA ASP A 181 -32.43 16.07 20.00
C ASP A 181 -31.22 15.41 20.67
N GLY A 182 -30.37 14.81 19.83
CA GLY A 182 -29.10 14.24 20.24
C GLY A 182 -28.03 14.82 19.34
N GLU A 183 -27.52 16.00 19.68
CA GLU A 183 -26.25 16.50 19.16
C GLU A 183 -25.20 15.40 19.34
N ILE A 184 -24.83 14.72 18.25
CA ILE A 184 -23.70 13.81 18.24
C ILE A 184 -22.45 14.71 18.23
N PRO A 185 -21.56 14.64 19.24
CA PRO A 185 -20.44 15.56 19.36
C PRO A 185 -19.57 15.56 18.09
N MET A 186 -19.48 16.74 17.47
CA MET A 186 -18.91 16.99 16.15
C MET A 186 -17.37 17.00 16.12
N THR A 187 -16.69 16.15 16.89
CA THR A 187 -15.21 16.21 16.99
C THR A 187 -14.56 14.88 17.42
N THR A 188 -14.79 13.79 16.69
CA THR A 188 -13.90 12.61 16.83
C THR A 188 -13.84 11.84 15.52
N CYS A 189 -12.62 11.55 15.04
CA CYS A 189 -12.39 10.56 14.00
C CYS A 189 -13.19 9.29 14.34
N CYS A 190 -14.06 8.84 13.43
CA CYS A 190 -14.81 7.61 13.63
C CYS A 190 -13.84 6.43 13.67
N ASN A 191 -13.56 5.90 14.87
CA ASN A 191 -12.80 4.67 15.05
C ASN A 191 -13.45 3.51 14.27
N ASP A 192 -12.63 2.63 13.69
CA ASP A 192 -13.08 1.50 12.87
C ASP A 192 -14.12 0.61 13.57
N ASP A 193 -14.01 0.44 14.88
CA ASP A 193 -14.94 -0.35 15.70
C ASP A 193 -16.36 0.24 15.72
N LYS A 194 -16.47 1.59 15.75
CA LYS A 194 -17.78 2.27 15.69
C LYS A 194 -18.40 2.07 14.31
N THR A 195 -17.61 2.15 13.24
CA THR A 195 -18.09 1.91 11.88
C THR A 195 -18.54 0.46 11.70
N TYR A 196 -17.79 -0.51 12.22
CA TYR A 196 -18.12 -1.94 12.09
C TYR A 196 -19.40 -2.31 12.84
N SER A 197 -19.57 -1.82 14.07
CA SER A 197 -20.81 -2.05 14.84
C SER A 197 -22.05 -1.54 14.11
N ILE A 198 -21.98 -0.34 13.53
CA ILE A 198 -23.09 0.25 12.76
C ILE A 198 -23.40 -0.58 11.50
N THR A 199 -22.38 -1.05 10.78
CA THR A 199 -22.58 -1.90 9.60
C THR A 199 -23.14 -3.27 9.95
N LYS A 200 -22.78 -3.81 11.12
CA LYS A 200 -23.29 -5.09 11.60
C LYS A 200 -24.76 -4.98 11.98
N ASP A 201 -25.12 -3.98 12.79
CA ASP A 201 -26.50 -3.72 13.22
C ASP A 201 -27.47 -3.49 12.04
N LEU A 202 -26.94 -2.98 10.92
CA LEU A 202 -27.69 -2.66 9.72
C LEU A 202 -28.08 -3.89 8.87
N VAL A 203 -27.27 -4.96 8.88
CA VAL A 203 -27.51 -6.15 8.04
C VAL A 203 -28.02 -7.34 8.84
N ASP A 204 -27.61 -7.50 10.11
CA ASP A 204 -28.01 -8.64 10.96
C ASP A 204 -29.44 -8.49 11.53
N SER A 205 -30.03 -7.29 11.51
CA SER A 205 -31.38 -7.03 12.04
C SER A 205 -32.31 -6.46 10.97
N PRO A 206 -33.01 -7.32 10.19
CA PRO A 206 -33.93 -6.87 9.15
C PRO A 206 -35.31 -6.45 9.70
N VAL A 207 -35.54 -6.44 11.02
CA VAL A 207 -36.86 -6.16 11.62
C VAL A 207 -36.78 -5.12 12.73
N GLY A 208 -37.37 -3.94 12.49
CA GLY A 208 -37.74 -2.97 13.52
C GLY A 208 -36.99 -1.63 13.52
N LEU A 209 -37.37 -0.78 14.50
CA LEU A 209 -36.88 0.58 14.72
C LEU A 209 -35.33 0.68 14.78
N THR A 210 -34.66 -0.36 15.30
CA THR A 210 -33.19 -0.43 15.43
C THR A 210 -32.48 -0.38 14.07
N SER A 211 -33.03 -1.05 13.05
CA SER A 211 -32.47 -1.08 11.69
C SER A 211 -32.61 0.28 11.00
N SER A 212 -33.74 0.97 11.20
CA SER A 212 -33.96 2.35 10.71
C SER A 212 -32.99 3.34 11.35
N ILE A 213 -32.71 3.20 12.66
CA ILE A 213 -31.72 4.03 13.35
C ILE A 213 -30.30 3.74 12.84
N ALA A 214 -29.94 2.46 12.65
CA ALA A 214 -28.63 2.07 12.11
C ALA A 214 -28.41 2.63 10.70
N LEU A 215 -29.43 2.59 9.84
CA LEU A 215 -29.38 3.14 8.47
C LEU A 215 -29.20 4.66 8.46
N LYS A 216 -29.91 5.39 9.32
CA LYS A 216 -29.70 6.84 9.48
C LYS A 216 -28.27 7.15 9.93
N LYS A 217 -27.72 6.40 10.89
CA LYS A 217 -26.33 6.55 11.34
C LYS A 217 -25.33 6.26 10.23
N TYR A 218 -25.53 5.17 9.48
CA TYR A 218 -24.70 4.78 8.34
C TYR A 218 -24.66 5.89 7.28
N ARG A 219 -25.83 6.46 6.95
CA ARG A 219 -25.95 7.62 6.05
C ARG A 219 -25.15 8.82 6.54
N ILE A 220 -25.42 9.28 7.77
CA ILE A 220 -24.77 10.49 8.33
C ILE A 220 -23.25 10.33 8.35
N ILE A 221 -22.75 9.17 8.78
CA ILE A 221 -21.30 8.92 8.83
C ILE A 221 -20.70 8.89 7.43
N GLY A 222 -21.32 8.20 6.47
CA GLY A 222 -20.81 8.14 5.10
C GLY A 222 -20.80 9.50 4.42
N GLU A 223 -21.85 10.31 4.58
CA GLU A 223 -21.94 11.68 4.05
C GLU A 223 -20.87 12.59 4.68
N GLN A 224 -20.66 12.50 6.00
CA GLN A 224 -19.64 13.28 6.70
C GLN A 224 -18.22 12.90 6.25
N LEU A 225 -17.92 11.60 6.15
CA LEU A 225 -16.60 11.13 5.72
C LEU A 225 -16.33 11.55 4.27
N TYR A 226 -17.31 11.40 3.39
CA TYR A 226 -17.20 11.85 2.02
C TYR A 226 -16.97 13.36 1.92
N HIS A 227 -17.68 14.17 2.70
CA HIS A 227 -17.48 15.62 2.73
C HIS A 227 -16.04 15.98 3.12
N ASN A 228 -15.53 15.41 4.23
CA ASN A 228 -14.16 15.61 4.69
C ASN A 228 -13.13 15.16 3.63
N ALA A 229 -13.37 14.01 3.00
CA ALA A 229 -12.49 13.50 1.94
C ALA A 229 -12.52 14.39 0.70
N CYS A 230 -13.66 14.99 0.34
CA CYS A 230 -13.76 15.96 -0.76
C CYS A 230 -12.98 17.25 -0.48
N GLU A 231 -13.05 17.78 0.74
CA GLU A 231 -12.25 18.95 1.12
C GLU A 231 -10.76 18.65 0.95
N LEU A 232 -10.30 17.48 1.41
CA LEU A 232 -8.91 17.09 1.24
C LEU A 232 -8.54 16.81 -0.22
N TYR A 233 -9.42 16.13 -0.96
CA TYR A 233 -9.27 15.86 -2.39
C TYR A 233 -9.02 17.14 -3.17
N SER A 234 -9.78 18.21 -2.89
CA SER A 234 -9.64 19.50 -3.56
C SER A 234 -8.28 20.17 -3.32
N LYS A 235 -7.65 19.91 -2.16
CA LYS A 235 -6.33 20.45 -1.79
C LYS A 235 -5.19 19.69 -2.47
N ILE A 236 -5.35 18.38 -2.71
CA ILE A 236 -4.27 17.53 -3.23
C ILE A 236 -4.38 17.22 -4.73
N SER A 237 -5.55 17.44 -5.34
CA SER A 237 -5.81 17.00 -6.72
C SER A 237 -4.86 17.60 -7.75
N SER A 238 -4.40 18.84 -7.53
CA SER A 238 -3.43 19.49 -8.42
C SER A 238 -2.06 18.81 -8.36
N PHE A 239 -1.59 18.45 -7.15
CA PHE A 239 -0.32 17.74 -7.00
C PHE A 239 -0.39 16.38 -7.67
N GLU A 240 -1.48 15.63 -7.43
CA GLU A 240 -1.68 14.29 -7.99
C GLU A 240 -1.83 14.30 -9.51
N ALA A 241 -2.44 15.35 -10.10
CA ALA A 241 -2.58 15.50 -11.55
C ALA A 241 -1.23 15.76 -12.25
N ASN A 242 -0.26 16.33 -11.55
CA ASN A 242 1.07 16.67 -12.08
C ASN A 242 2.10 15.53 -11.94
N ILE A 243 1.76 14.45 -11.24
CA ILE A 243 2.61 13.25 -11.14
C ILE A 243 2.32 12.35 -12.34
N GLN A 244 3.33 12.11 -13.18
CA GLN A 244 3.17 11.27 -14.38
C GLN A 244 3.79 9.87 -14.23
N ARG A 245 4.70 9.70 -13.26
CA ARG A 245 5.41 8.43 -13.00
C ARG A 245 5.17 7.98 -11.58
N TYR A 246 4.84 6.70 -11.41
CA TYR A 246 4.51 6.08 -10.11
C TYR A 246 5.45 4.92 -9.73
N TYR A 247 6.49 4.70 -10.53
CA TYR A 247 7.49 3.64 -10.36
C TYR A 247 8.89 4.21 -10.51
N PHE A 248 9.89 3.48 -10.00
CA PHE A 248 11.28 3.82 -10.17
C PHE A 248 11.73 3.64 -11.62
N ASP A 249 12.42 4.63 -12.17
CA ASP A 249 13.07 4.57 -13.48
C ASP A 249 14.34 5.42 -13.41
N VAL A 250 15.41 4.94 -14.04
CA VAL A 250 16.74 5.57 -14.05
C VAL A 250 16.72 6.92 -14.79
N ARG A 251 15.78 7.11 -15.73
CA ARG A 251 15.63 8.38 -16.46
C ARG A 251 15.27 9.50 -15.50
N PRO A 252 15.95 10.65 -15.54
CA PRO A 252 15.64 11.76 -14.66
C PRO A 252 14.21 12.25 -14.89
N LEU A 253 13.55 12.65 -13.80
CA LEU A 253 12.34 13.45 -13.80
C LEU A 253 12.67 14.87 -14.27
N ASP A 254 11.69 15.49 -14.94
CA ASP A 254 11.80 16.90 -15.31
C ASP A 254 11.67 17.82 -14.09
N SER A 255 12.12 19.06 -14.24
CA SER A 255 12.12 20.05 -13.15
C SER A 255 10.72 20.36 -12.60
N ASN A 256 9.66 20.26 -13.41
CA ASN A 256 8.30 20.52 -12.94
C ASN A 256 7.80 19.39 -12.05
N GLN A 257 8.13 18.14 -12.37
CA GLN A 257 7.82 16.99 -11.52
C GLN A 257 8.54 17.05 -10.18
N LEU A 258 9.82 17.41 -10.18
CA LEU A 258 10.59 17.59 -8.96
C LEU A 258 10.00 18.72 -8.10
N GLN A 259 9.73 19.88 -8.70
CA GLN A 259 9.12 20.99 -7.96
C GLN A 259 7.75 20.59 -7.38
N ASN A 260 6.91 19.89 -8.15
CA ASN A 260 5.61 19.42 -7.68
C ASN A 260 5.74 18.49 -6.47
N TRP A 261 6.75 17.61 -6.42
CA TRP A 261 6.99 16.77 -5.24
C TRP A 261 7.43 17.58 -4.03
N HIS A 262 8.31 18.57 -4.19
CA HIS A 262 8.67 19.48 -3.11
C HIS A 262 7.46 20.25 -2.58
N ASP A 263 6.63 20.81 -3.46
CA ASP A 263 5.43 21.56 -3.07
C ASP A 263 4.42 20.65 -2.35
N TYR A 264 4.29 19.40 -2.80
CA TYR A 264 3.41 18.42 -2.15
C TYR A 264 3.93 18.02 -0.76
N LEU A 265 5.25 17.87 -0.61
CA LEU A 265 5.88 17.62 0.69
C LEU A 265 5.80 18.84 1.62
N ASP A 266 5.93 20.07 1.11
CA ASP A 266 5.69 21.28 1.90
C ASP A 266 4.25 21.29 2.45
N PHE A 267 3.29 20.98 1.58
CA PHE A 267 1.89 20.89 1.97
C PHE A 267 1.65 19.84 3.07
N ILE A 268 2.26 18.65 2.95
CA ILE A 268 2.01 17.53 3.87
C ILE A 268 2.58 17.78 5.27
N GLU A 269 3.77 18.37 5.34
CA GLU A 269 4.45 18.65 6.59
C GLU A 269 3.65 19.60 7.49
N LEU A 270 2.83 20.46 6.87
CA LEU A 270 1.96 21.41 7.55
C LEU A 270 0.63 20.81 8.02
N GLN A 271 0.21 19.64 7.51
CA GLN A 271 -1.09 19.04 7.88
C GLN A 271 -1.10 18.44 9.30
N GLY A 272 0.07 18.15 9.87
CA GLY A 272 0.18 17.57 11.22
C GLY A 272 -0.18 16.08 11.33
N ASP A 273 -0.62 15.44 10.24
CA ASP A 273 -0.82 13.98 10.16
C ASP A 273 0.52 13.30 9.84
N PHE A 274 1.23 12.88 10.89
CA PHE A 274 2.54 12.22 10.76
C PHE A 274 2.48 10.93 9.94
N ASP A 275 1.42 10.14 10.12
CA ASP A 275 1.25 8.88 9.40
C ASP A 275 1.08 9.11 7.90
N TRP A 276 0.29 10.12 7.52
CA TRP A 276 0.14 10.50 6.11
C TRP A 276 1.43 11.08 5.53
N ALA A 277 2.15 11.91 6.29
CA ALA A 277 3.44 12.45 5.86
C ALA A 277 4.45 11.34 5.55
N VAL A 278 4.60 10.36 6.45
CA VAL A 278 5.47 9.19 6.24
C VAL A 278 5.09 8.44 4.95
N LYS A 279 3.80 8.15 4.77
CA LYS A 279 3.32 7.44 3.58
C LYS A 279 3.59 8.21 2.29
N LEU A 280 3.41 9.54 2.29
CA LEU A 280 3.70 10.36 1.12
C LEU A 280 5.20 10.44 0.83
N TYR A 281 6.03 10.55 1.86
CA TYR A 281 7.49 10.50 1.74
C TYR A 281 7.96 9.19 1.11
N GLU A 282 7.49 8.06 1.62
CA GLU A 282 7.86 6.74 1.10
C GLU A 282 7.38 6.57 -0.36
N ARG A 283 6.20 7.09 -0.71
CA ARG A 283 5.73 7.14 -2.11
C ARG A 283 6.61 8.01 -3.00
N CYS A 284 7.01 9.19 -2.51
CA CYS A 284 7.91 10.10 -3.21
C CYS A 284 9.25 9.43 -3.49
N LEU A 285 9.83 8.73 -2.51
CA LEU A 285 11.13 8.08 -2.61
C LEU A 285 11.16 6.89 -3.58
N ILE A 286 10.01 6.30 -3.93
CA ILE A 286 9.95 5.32 -5.03
C ILE A 286 10.35 5.98 -6.37
N VAL A 287 9.87 7.20 -6.62
CA VAL A 287 10.08 7.89 -7.91
C VAL A 287 11.32 8.79 -7.88
N CYS A 288 11.54 9.47 -6.75
CA CYS A 288 12.64 10.41 -6.50
C CYS A 288 13.85 9.74 -5.84
N ALA A 289 13.92 8.43 -5.94
CA ALA A 289 14.94 7.57 -5.39
C ALA A 289 16.38 8.06 -5.68
N ASN A 290 16.67 8.47 -6.92
CA ASN A 290 17.99 8.96 -7.35
C ASN A 290 18.32 10.40 -6.92
N TYR A 291 17.46 11.06 -6.14
CA TYR A 291 17.59 12.48 -5.77
C TYR A 291 17.86 12.62 -4.26
N PRO A 292 19.13 12.84 -3.83
CA PRO A 292 19.52 12.86 -2.42
C PRO A 292 18.78 13.88 -1.56
N ASP A 293 18.33 14.99 -2.15
CA ASP A 293 17.65 16.07 -1.44
C ASP A 293 16.35 15.59 -0.79
N TYR A 294 15.61 14.66 -1.42
CA TYR A 294 14.38 14.08 -0.85
C TYR A 294 14.66 13.15 0.33
N TRP A 295 15.75 12.38 0.27
CA TRP A 295 16.17 11.51 1.37
C TRP A 295 16.61 12.32 2.58
N THR A 296 17.38 13.39 2.36
CA THR A 296 17.85 14.30 3.41
C THR A 296 16.65 14.98 4.06
N ARG A 297 15.75 15.54 3.25
CA ARG A 297 14.52 16.18 3.74
C ARG A 297 13.67 15.22 4.57
N TYR A 298 13.52 13.96 4.13
CA TYR A 298 12.78 12.96 4.89
C TYR A 298 13.46 12.65 6.24
N ALA A 299 14.78 12.46 6.26
CA ALA A 299 15.52 12.21 7.49
C ALA A 299 15.36 13.38 8.48
N ASP A 300 15.48 14.63 8.00
CA ASP A 300 15.31 15.84 8.81
C ASP A 300 13.89 15.95 9.38
N PHE A 301 12.86 15.69 8.54
CA PHE A 301 11.47 15.64 8.98
C PHE A 301 11.25 14.61 10.09
N MET A 302 11.80 13.40 9.92
CA MET A 302 11.66 12.32 10.90
C MET A 302 12.39 12.65 12.20
N GLU A 303 13.59 13.23 12.14
CA GLU A 303 14.32 13.67 13.34
C GLU A 303 13.58 14.79 14.08
N ALA A 304 13.05 15.78 13.37
CA ALA A 304 12.26 16.87 13.95
C ALA A 304 10.99 16.39 14.68
N LYS A 305 10.44 15.23 14.27
CA LYS A 305 9.28 14.58 14.92
C LYS A 305 9.68 13.56 15.99
N GLY A 306 10.98 13.45 16.32
CA GLY A 306 11.50 12.53 17.35
C GLY A 306 11.75 11.11 16.85
N GLY A 307 11.57 10.84 15.55
CA GLY A 307 11.75 9.55 14.90
C GLY A 307 13.19 9.26 14.47
N ARG A 308 14.17 9.42 15.37
CA ARG A 308 15.61 9.27 15.06
C ARG A 308 15.96 7.93 14.41
N GLU A 309 15.37 6.83 14.88
CA GLU A 309 15.64 5.50 14.32
C GLU A 309 15.20 5.41 12.85
N ILE A 310 14.06 6.02 12.53
CA ILE A 310 13.53 6.00 11.17
C ILE A 310 14.34 6.93 10.25
N ALA A 311 14.81 8.07 10.77
CA ALA A 311 15.74 8.96 10.07
C ALA A 311 17.07 8.24 9.75
N ASN A 312 17.65 7.53 10.72
CA ASN A 312 18.86 6.73 10.48
C ASN A 312 18.61 5.62 9.45
N TYR A 313 17.44 4.97 9.52
CA TYR A 313 17.06 3.93 8.57
C TYR A 313 16.87 4.46 7.15
N SER A 314 16.26 5.64 6.97
CA SER A 314 16.12 6.26 5.64
C SER A 314 17.49 6.60 5.04
N LEU A 315 18.42 7.12 5.85
CA LEU A 315 19.79 7.40 5.42
C LEU A 315 20.57 6.12 5.08
N ASP A 316 20.43 5.07 5.87
CA ASP A 316 21.03 3.76 5.58
C ASP A 316 20.52 3.17 4.26
N ARG A 317 19.20 3.26 3.99
CA ARG A 317 18.63 2.90 2.68
C ARG A 317 19.21 3.74 1.55
N ALA A 318 19.27 5.06 1.71
CA ALA A 318 19.83 5.95 0.69
C ALA A 318 21.28 5.59 0.35
N THR A 319 22.09 5.32 1.36
CA THR A 319 23.51 4.98 1.17
C THR A 319 23.70 3.61 0.51
N LYS A 320 22.92 2.59 0.90
CA LYS A 320 23.02 1.23 0.35
C LYS A 320 22.52 1.10 -1.09
N VAL A 321 21.48 1.86 -1.45
CA VAL A 321 20.84 1.77 -2.76
C VAL A 321 21.52 2.67 -3.80
N TYR A 322 22.04 3.86 -3.42
CA TYR A 322 22.55 4.84 -4.40
C TYR A 322 24.08 5.02 -4.44
N LEU A 323 24.85 4.60 -3.42
CA LEU A 323 26.30 4.89 -3.36
C LEU A 323 27.22 3.80 -3.96
N LYS A 324 26.70 2.89 -4.79
CA LYS A 324 27.51 1.85 -5.44
C LYS A 324 28.00 2.17 -6.86
N SER A 325 27.43 3.15 -7.59
CA SER A 325 27.73 3.26 -9.04
C SER A 325 27.91 4.66 -9.66
N THR A 326 28.07 5.74 -8.91
CA THR A 326 28.16 7.08 -9.50
C THR A 326 29.42 7.82 -9.05
N ASN A 327 30.38 7.95 -9.97
CA ASN A 327 31.65 8.67 -9.78
C ASN A 327 31.50 10.19 -9.57
N ASP A 328 30.28 10.75 -9.61
CA ASP A 328 29.98 12.16 -9.31
C ASP A 328 29.33 12.37 -7.93
N VAL A 329 29.28 11.33 -7.10
CA VAL A 329 28.59 11.35 -5.80
C VAL A 329 29.52 11.62 -4.62
N ASP A 330 30.79 11.96 -4.84
CA ASP A 330 31.68 12.33 -3.72
C ASP A 330 31.19 13.58 -2.97
N ALA A 331 30.54 14.54 -3.63
CA ALA A 331 30.00 15.72 -2.94
C ALA A 331 28.76 15.39 -2.09
N ALA A 332 27.76 14.70 -2.64
CA ALA A 332 26.54 14.33 -1.90
C ALA A 332 26.81 13.27 -0.82
N ARG A 333 27.73 12.34 -1.09
CA ARG A 333 28.25 11.38 -0.11
C ARG A 333 29.03 12.09 0.99
N VAL A 334 29.87 13.08 0.68
CA VAL A 334 30.56 13.88 1.68
C VAL A 334 29.57 14.68 2.51
N VAL A 335 28.56 15.32 1.92
CA VAL A 335 27.54 16.09 2.65
C VAL A 335 26.71 15.18 3.58
N LEU A 336 26.27 14.02 3.11
CA LEU A 336 25.52 13.07 3.94
C LEU A 336 26.41 12.41 5.02
N ILE A 337 27.65 12.06 4.70
CA ILE A 337 28.60 11.51 5.68
C ILE A 337 29.02 12.59 6.70
N ASP A 338 29.18 13.84 6.29
CA ASP A 338 29.50 14.98 7.17
C ASP A 338 28.31 15.35 8.05
N GLY A 339 27.08 15.29 7.53
CA GLY A 339 25.84 15.36 8.31
C GLY A 339 25.74 14.25 9.35
N ILE A 340 26.03 13.00 8.97
CA ILE A 340 26.06 11.85 9.89
C ILE A 340 27.17 11.99 10.95
N LYS A 341 28.31 12.61 10.60
CA LYS A 341 29.47 12.83 11.50
C LYS A 341 29.30 14.02 12.46
N THR A 342 28.51 15.02 12.08
CA THR A 342 28.24 16.22 12.89
C THR A 342 27.16 16.00 13.95
N LEU A 343 26.42 14.89 13.87
CA LEU A 343 25.49 14.45 14.90
C LEU A 343 26.27 13.95 16.16
N PRO A 344 26.04 14.52 17.37
CA PRO A 344 26.97 14.43 18.50
C PRO A 344 27.32 13.03 19.06
N HIS A 345 26.69 11.94 18.60
CA HIS A 345 26.81 10.62 19.25
C HIS A 345 27.05 9.41 18.32
N ASN A 346 27.39 9.59 17.04
CA ASN A 346 27.35 8.49 16.06
C ASN A 346 28.67 7.74 15.78
N LYS A 347 29.60 7.65 16.73
CA LYS A 347 30.86 6.90 16.54
C LYS A 347 30.72 5.36 16.51
N LEU A 348 29.52 4.81 16.72
CA LEU A 348 29.30 3.35 16.89
C LEU A 348 28.46 2.66 15.80
N LEU A 349 27.88 3.38 14.82
CA LEU A 349 26.89 2.79 13.89
C LEU A 349 27.42 2.36 12.52
N LEU A 350 28.74 2.42 12.26
CA LEU A 350 29.31 1.93 10.99
C LEU A 350 29.49 0.40 10.92
N GLU A 351 29.09 -0.37 11.94
CA GLU A 351 29.33 -1.83 12.00
C GLU A 351 28.12 -2.72 12.36
N ILE A 352 26.87 -2.31 12.12
CA ILE A 352 25.74 -3.21 12.39
C ILE A 352 24.75 -3.31 11.22
N PRO A 353 25.00 -4.17 10.22
CA PRO A 353 23.95 -4.75 9.41
C PRO A 353 23.54 -6.09 10.05
N LEU A 354 22.42 -6.16 10.78
CA LEU A 354 21.55 -7.36 10.96
C LEU A 354 20.62 -7.34 12.20
N LEU A 355 20.67 -6.35 13.10
CA LEU A 355 19.95 -6.48 14.40
C LEU A 355 18.56 -5.80 14.49
N HIS A 356 18.07 -5.09 13.47
CA HIS A 356 16.85 -4.26 13.63
C HIS A 356 15.61 -4.72 12.87
N VAL A 357 15.59 -5.94 12.33
CA VAL A 357 14.33 -6.59 11.89
C VAL A 357 13.55 -7.10 13.10
N HIS A 358 14.22 -7.49 14.20
CA HIS A 358 13.56 -7.96 15.41
C HIS A 358 12.94 -6.85 16.28
N TYR A 359 13.42 -5.60 16.19
CA TYR A 359 12.96 -4.53 17.07
C TYR A 359 11.63 -3.90 16.61
N LEU A 360 11.42 -3.76 15.30
CA LEU A 360 10.14 -3.29 14.75
C LEU A 360 9.06 -4.39 14.80
N GLN A 361 9.45 -5.67 14.72
CA GLN A 361 8.54 -6.78 14.93
C GLN A 361 8.08 -6.86 16.41
N GLY A 362 9.00 -6.66 17.36
CA GLY A 362 8.69 -6.66 18.79
C GLY A 362 7.82 -5.49 19.29
N LEU A 363 7.76 -4.37 18.56
CA LEU A 363 6.86 -3.25 18.90
C LEU A 363 5.45 -3.42 18.33
N MET A 364 5.25 -4.27 17.31
CA MET A 364 3.92 -4.60 16.80
C MET A 364 3.23 -5.72 17.60
N ASP A 365 3.99 -6.57 18.29
CA ASP A 365 3.46 -7.63 19.17
C ASP A 365 3.03 -7.12 20.57
N LEU A 366 3.12 -5.82 20.84
CA LEU A 366 2.74 -5.20 22.12
C LEU A 366 1.47 -4.32 22.06
N LYS A 367 0.75 -4.34 20.93
CA LYS A 367 -0.62 -3.82 20.83
C LYS A 367 -1.48 -4.75 19.97
N VAL A 368 -1.81 -5.91 20.53
CA VAL A 368 -3.14 -6.59 20.59
C VAL A 368 -2.93 -8.05 20.95
#